data_AF-A0A9E2L7C2-F1
#
_entry.id   AF-A0A9E2L7C2-F1
#
_cell.length_a   1.000
_cell.length_b   1.000
_cell.length_c   1.000
_cell.angle_alpha   90.00
_cell.angle_beta   90.00
_cell.angle_gamma   90.00
#
_symmetry.space_group_name_H-M   'P 1'
#
loop_
_entity.id
_entity.type
_entity.pdbx_description
1 polymer ?
#
loop_
_entity_poly.entity_id
_entity_poly.type
_entity_poly.pdbx_seq_one_letter_code
_entity_poly.pdbx_strand_id
1 'polypeptide(L)'
;MKLNDEERQIMVSLEYEKAQSFFEQAEKIAAMDLWDVVANRLYYAVFHAVSALLIKDGHKVNTHKGTLVMFGQNYVKTGIFPTDA
;
A
#
# COMPACT_ATOMS: atom_id res chain seq x y z
N MET A 1 0.87 11.82 17.44
CA MET A 1 1.51 10.73 18.20
C MET A 1 2.67 10.13 17.41
N LYS A 2 3.84 9.88 18.03
CA LYS A 2 4.89 9.03 17.45
C LYS A 2 4.57 7.60 17.88
N LEU A 3 4.51 6.66 16.95
CA LEU A 3 4.30 5.24 17.26
C LEU A 3 5.57 4.70 17.93
N ASN A 4 5.42 3.94 19.01
CA ASN A 4 6.49 3.08 19.50
C ASN A 4 6.72 1.91 18.52
N ASP A 5 7.75 1.10 18.75
CA ASP A 5 8.14 0.07 17.80
C ASP A 5 7.11 -1.06 17.70
N GLU A 6 6.46 -1.44 18.80
CA GLU A 6 5.40 -2.46 18.83
C GLU A 6 4.14 -1.97 18.10
N GLU A 7 3.68 -0.76 18.42
CA GLU A 7 2.57 -0.10 17.72
C GLU A 7 2.85 0.02 16.21
N ARG A 8 4.10 0.33 15.83
CA ARG A 8 4.50 0.40 14.41
C ARG A 8 4.39 -0.96 13.75
N GLN A 9 4.91 -2.02 14.36
CA GLN A 9 4.82 -3.37 13.78
C GLN A 9 3.37 -3.83 13.64
N ILE A 10 2.52 -3.56 14.64
CA ILE A 10 1.08 -3.87 14.55
C ILE A 10 0.44 -3.13 13.36
N MET A 11 0.71 -1.84 13.22
CA MET A 11 0.16 -1.05 12.11
C MET A 11 0.67 -1.53 10.74
N VAL A 12 1.95 -1.92 10.64
CA VAL A 12 2.52 -2.51 9.41
C VAL A 12 1.77 -3.80 9.06
N SER A 13 1.62 -4.71 10.02
CA SER A 13 0.91 -5.98 9.80
C SER A 13 -0.53 -5.75 9.38
N LEU A 14 -1.27 -4.85 10.04
CA LEU A 14 -2.66 -4.54 9.71
C LEU A 14 -2.82 -3.99 8.28
N GLU A 15 -1.94 -3.08 7.86
CA GLU A 15 -1.97 -2.54 6.50
C GLU A 15 -1.58 -3.59 5.46
N TYR A 16 -0.62 -4.45 5.78
CA TYR A 16 -0.23 -5.55 4.91
C TYR A 16 -1.34 -6.60 4.74
N GLU A 17 -2.02 -6.98 5.83
CA GLU A 17 -3.18 -7.89 5.81
C GLU A 17 -4.33 -7.33 4.96
N LYS A 18 -4.61 -6.01 5.06
CA LYS A 18 -5.59 -5.36 4.17
C LYS A 18 -5.18 -5.46 2.72
N ALA A 19 -3.90 -5.21 2.41
CA ALA A 19 -3.39 -5.30 1.05
C ALA A 19 -3.62 -6.71 0.46
N GLN A 20 -3.31 -7.75 1.23
CA GLN A 20 -3.53 -9.14 0.85
C GLN A 20 -5.03 -9.42 0.65
N SER A 21 -5.89 -8.98 1.57
CA SER A 21 -7.33 -9.18 1.45
C SER A 21 -7.92 -8.52 0.20
N PHE A 22 -7.49 -7.31 -0.16
CA PHE A 22 -7.93 -6.65 -1.38
C PHE A 22 -7.42 -7.34 -2.64
N PHE A 23 -6.19 -7.86 -2.60
CA PHE A 23 -5.64 -8.64 -3.71
C PHE A 23 -6.43 -9.94 -3.93
N GLU A 24 -6.69 -10.71 -2.88
CA GLU A 24 -7.52 -11.92 -2.96
C GLU A 24 -8.94 -11.63 -3.47
N GLN A 25 -9.52 -10.49 -3.08
CA GLN A 25 -10.81 -10.05 -3.63
C GLN A 25 -10.71 -9.78 -5.13
N ALA A 26 -9.64 -9.13 -5.59
CA ALA A 26 -9.42 -8.87 -7.01
C ALA A 26 -9.35 -10.17 -7.81
N GLU A 27 -8.65 -11.19 -7.30
CA GLU A 27 -8.57 -12.50 -7.94
C GLU A 27 -9.94 -13.19 -8.05
N LYS A 28 -10.74 -13.16 -6.98
CA LYS A 28 -12.09 -13.73 -6.96
C LYS A 28 -13.04 -13.01 -7.93
N ILE A 29 -12.94 -11.69 -8.03
CA ILE A 29 -13.78 -10.86 -8.90
C ILE A 29 -13.36 -10.97 -10.36
N ALA A 30 -12.07 -11.20 -10.63
CA ALA A 30 -11.58 -11.44 -12.00
C ALA A 30 -12.26 -12.65 -12.65
N ALA A 31 -12.61 -13.68 -11.87
CA ALA A 31 -13.39 -14.83 -12.36
C ALA A 31 -14.83 -14.48 -12.81
N MET A 32 -15.30 -13.25 -12.53
CA MET A 32 -16.62 -12.73 -12.91
C MET A 32 -16.53 -11.70 -14.05
N ASP A 33 -15.35 -11.47 -14.64
CA ASP A 33 -15.09 -10.49 -15.71
C ASP A 33 -15.47 -9.02 -15.37
N LEU A 34 -15.57 -8.68 -14.09
CA LEU A 34 -15.90 -7.32 -13.61
C LEU A 34 -14.64 -6.46 -13.49
N TRP A 35 -14.00 -6.16 -14.63
CA TRP A 35 -12.66 -5.57 -14.69
C TRP A 35 -12.53 -4.18 -14.07
N ASP A 36 -13.59 -3.36 -14.09
CA ASP A 36 -13.63 -2.07 -13.41
C ASP A 36 -13.52 -2.23 -11.89
N VAL A 37 -14.17 -3.26 -11.33
CA VAL A 37 -14.11 -3.60 -9.92
C VAL A 37 -12.76 -4.23 -9.57
N VAL A 38 -12.19 -5.07 -10.44
CA VAL A 38 -10.83 -5.62 -10.27
C VAL A 38 -9.81 -4.49 -10.16
N ALA A 39 -9.84 -3.52 -11.07
CA ALA A 39 -8.91 -2.39 -11.06
C ALA A 39 -9.01 -1.59 -9.75
N ASN A 40 -10.23 -1.36 -9.26
CA ASN A 40 -10.46 -0.71 -7.97
C ASN A 40 -9.83 -1.50 -6.81
N ARG A 41 -10.01 -2.82 -6.77
CA ARG A 41 -9.46 -3.68 -5.71
C ARG A 41 -7.93 -3.73 -5.75
N LEU A 42 -7.34 -3.84 -6.94
CA LEU A 42 -5.88 -3.79 -7.11
C LEU A 42 -5.30 -2.44 -6.68
N TYR A 43 -5.97 -1.32 -6.99
CA TYR A 43 -5.56 0.00 -6.51
C TYR A 43 -5.49 0.06 -4.97
N TYR A 44 -6.51 -0.44 -4.28
CA TYR A 44 -6.51 -0.46 -2.81
C TYR A 44 -5.49 -1.46 -2.24
N ALA A 45 -5.27 -2.60 -2.90
CA ALA A 45 -4.23 -3.54 -2.51
C ALA A 45 -2.85 -2.87 -2.50
N VAL A 46 -2.49 -2.18 -3.60
CA VAL A 46 -1.22 -1.46 -3.71
C VAL A 46 -1.15 -0.30 -2.72
N PHE A 47 -2.23 0.45 -2.55
CA PHE A 47 -2.29 1.56 -1.60
C PHE A 47 -1.96 1.11 -0.17
N HIS A 48 -2.55 0.00 0.28
CA HIS A 48 -2.31 -0.54 1.62
C HIS A 48 -0.89 -1.14 1.74
N ALA A 49 -0.38 -1.81 0.71
CA ALA A 49 1.00 -2.32 0.70
C ALA A 49 2.04 -1.18 0.81
N VAL A 50 1.86 -0.10 0.05
CA VAL A 50 2.72 1.08 0.10
C VAL A 50 2.60 1.79 1.45
N SER A 51 1.39 1.85 2.02
CA SER A 51 1.16 2.40 3.35
C SER A 51 1.92 1.60 4.42
N ALA A 52 1.86 0.27 4.38
CA ALA A 52 2.63 -0.60 5.27
C ALA A 52 4.14 -0.35 5.16
N LEU A 53 4.66 -0.23 3.93
CA LEU A 53 6.07 0.04 3.67
C LEU A 53 6.51 1.41 4.25
N LEU A 54 5.72 2.46 4.01
CA LEU A 54 5.99 3.80 4.55
C LEU A 54 5.96 3.81 6.08
N ILE A 55 4.99 3.15 6.70
CA ILE A 55 4.88 3.07 8.16
C ILE A 55 6.08 2.32 8.74
N LYS A 56 6.49 1.21 8.11
CA LYS A 56 7.65 0.41 8.51
C LYS A 56 8.92 1.26 8.60
N ASP A 57 9.12 2.14 7.62
CA ASP A 57 10.29 3.03 7.56
C ASP A 57 10.10 4.35 8.34
N GLY A 58 9.03 4.44 9.15
CA GLY A 58 8.79 5.54 10.08
C GLY A 58 8.16 6.78 9.45
N HIS A 59 7.68 6.68 8.22
CA HIS A 59 6.98 7.76 7.54
C HIS A 59 5.51 7.83 7.97
N LYS A 60 5.00 9.06 8.10
CA LYS A 60 3.58 9.30 8.35
C LYS A 60 2.83 9.57 7.06
N VAL A 61 1.68 8.94 6.93
CA VAL A 61 0.83 9.07 5.77
C VAL A 61 -0.60 9.30 6.25
N ASN A 62 -1.15 10.48 5.96
CA ASN A 62 -2.48 10.88 6.44
C ASN A 62 -3.50 11.04 5.31
N THR A 63 -3.07 10.89 4.04
CA THR A 63 -3.93 11.06 2.86
C THR A 63 -3.50 10.19 1.70
N HIS A 64 -4.44 9.87 0.80
CA HIS A 64 -4.18 9.12 -0.43
C HIS A 64 -3.09 9.78 -1.28
N LYS A 65 -3.21 11.09 -1.54
CA LYS A 65 -2.22 11.84 -2.32
C LYS A 65 -0.86 11.90 -1.63
N GLY A 66 -0.84 12.01 -0.30
CA GLY A 66 0.39 11.99 0.49
C GLY A 66 1.14 10.66 0.36
N THR A 67 0.42 9.54 0.27
CA THR A 67 0.98 8.20 0.10
C THR A 67 1.80 8.11 -1.18
N LEU A 68 1.22 8.53 -2.31
CA LEU A 68 1.88 8.50 -3.61
C LEU A 68 3.13 9.39 -3.64
N VAL A 69 3.03 10.61 -3.11
CA VAL A 69 4.16 11.55 -3.07
C VAL A 69 5.29 11.01 -2.21
N MET A 70 4.98 10.50 -1.02
CA MET A 70 5.98 9.94 -0.11
C MET A 70 6.62 8.69 -0.70
N PHE A 71 5.85 7.84 -1.38
CA PHE A 71 6.41 6.66 -2.05
C PHE A 71 7.41 7.07 -3.14
N GLY A 72 7.00 8.00 -4.01
CA GLY A 72 7.87 8.52 -5.06
C GLY A 72 9.15 9.17 -4.51
N GLN A 73 9.05 9.90 -3.40
CA GLN A 73 10.19 10.55 -2.76
C GLN A 73 11.16 9.57 -2.10
N ASN A 74 10.65 8.58 -1.36
CA ASN A 74 11.49 7.74 -0.50
C ASN A 74 11.94 6.43 -1.17
N TYR A 75 11.26 5.98 -2.23
CA TYR A 75 11.56 4.68 -2.87
C TYR A 75 11.87 4.78 -4.36
N VAL A 76 11.20 5.65 -5.11
CA VAL A 76 11.45 5.77 -6.56
C VAL A 76 12.65 6.67 -6.82
N LYS A 77 12.65 7.90 -6.29
CA LYS A 77 13.77 8.85 -6.46
C LYS A 77 15.07 8.40 -5.80
N THR A 78 14.99 7.49 -4.85
CA THR A 78 16.15 6.88 -4.18
C THR A 78 16.69 5.66 -4.93
N GLY A 79 16.03 5.23 -6.02
CA GLY A 79 16.45 4.09 -6.84
C GLY A 79 16.13 2.72 -6.23
N ILE A 80 15.36 2.66 -5.15
CA ILE A 80 14.90 1.38 -4.58
C ILE A 80 13.90 0.71 -5.53
N PHE A 81 13.06 1.52 -6.18
CA PHE A 81 12.16 1.09 -7.25
C PHE A 81 12.50 1.83 -8.55
N PRO A 82 12.34 1.18 -9.71
CA PRO A 82 12.57 1.80 -11.00
C PRO A 82 11.58 2.93 -11.27
N THR A 83 12.02 3.94 -12.02
CA THR A 83 11.16 5.01 -12.55
C THR A 83 10.37 4.59 -13.79
N ASP A 84 10.72 3.44 -14.35
CA ASP A 84 10.29 2.98 -15.66
C ASP A 84 9.44 1.71 -15.46
N ALA A 85 8.32 1.63 -16.19
CA ALA A 85 7.39 0.50 -16.19
C ALA A 85 7.59 -0.37 -17.43
#